data_AF-A0A8J4H6N0-F1
#
_entry.id   AF-A0A8J4H6N0-F1
#
_cell.length_a   1.000
_cell.length_b   1.000
_cell.length_c   1.000
_cell.angle_alpha   90.00
_cell.angle_beta   90.00
_cell.angle_gamma   90.00
#
_symmetry.space_group_name_H-M   'P 1'
#
loop_
_entity.id
_entity.type
_entity.pdbx_description
1 polymer ?
#
loop_
_entity_poly.entity_id
_entity_poly.type
_entity_poly.pdbx_seq_one_letter_code
_entity_poly.pdbx_strand_id
1 'polypeptide(L)'
;MARHTAKGKRFEGLIERADKALDNGYCIEASTIYYAILEERLISVLTKFGCTIDRWQKMHYCINKLKTLTATNSLARAAFDTSLLDTMDAWRDRRNEVIHDFAKMDIPYNDIEEWAKEGKSLLRQFNAAAMRLKKRIS
;
A
#
# COMPACT_ATOMS: atom_id res chain seq x y z
N MET A 1 0.44 3.52 -20.63
CA MET A 1 -0.16 2.32 -21.26
C MET A 1 -1.60 2.21 -20.82
N ALA A 2 -2.53 2.53 -21.72
CA ALA A 2 -3.89 2.03 -21.76
C ALA A 2 -4.50 1.60 -20.40
N ARG A 3 -4.94 2.58 -19.59
CA ARG A 3 -5.81 2.38 -18.41
C ARG A 3 -7.23 1.96 -18.84
N HIS A 4 -7.36 1.00 -19.74
CA HIS A 4 -8.63 0.69 -20.41
C HIS A 4 -9.52 -0.29 -19.62
N THR A 5 -9.05 -0.86 -18.50
CA THR A 5 -9.91 -1.67 -17.62
C THR A 5 -10.64 -0.78 -16.62
N ALA A 6 -11.89 -1.12 -16.30
CA ALA A 6 -12.68 -0.41 -15.27
C ALA A 6 -11.94 -0.35 -13.92
N LYS A 7 -11.24 -1.43 -13.56
CA LYS A 7 -10.35 -1.47 -12.39
C LYS A 7 -9.25 -0.41 -12.47
N GLY A 8 -8.55 -0.32 -13.61
CA GLY A 8 -7.47 0.66 -13.82
C GLY A 8 -7.93 2.11 -13.67
N LYS A 9 -9.08 2.48 -14.25
CA LYS A 9 -9.68 3.81 -14.12
C LYS A 9 -10.08 4.13 -12.67
N ARG A 10 -10.68 3.16 -11.97
CA ARG A 10 -11.04 3.31 -10.55
C ARG A 10 -9.81 3.61 -9.68
N PHE A 11 -8.72 2.87 -9.87
CA PHE A 11 -7.47 3.11 -9.13
C PHE A 11 -6.88 4.49 -9.42
N GLU A 12 -6.90 4.94 -10.67
CA GLU A 12 -6.44 6.28 -11.00
C GLU A 12 -7.26 7.36 -10.29
N GLY A 13 -8.59 7.28 -10.35
CA GLY A 13 -9.46 8.24 -9.68
C GLY A 13 -9.28 8.24 -8.15
N LEU A 14 -9.01 7.07 -7.55
CA LEU A 14 -8.69 6.99 -6.12
C LEU A 14 -7.34 7.65 -5.80
N ILE A 15 -6.31 7.44 -6.62
CA ILE A 15 -5.01 8.10 -6.43
C ILE A 15 -5.17 9.62 -6.54
N GLU A 16 -5.88 10.10 -7.56
CA GLU A 16 -6.13 11.53 -7.75
C GLU A 16 -6.91 12.14 -6.57
N ARG A 17 -7.91 11.41 -6.04
CA ARG A 17 -8.64 11.82 -4.84
C ARG A 17 -7.73 11.89 -3.62
N ALA A 18 -6.88 10.89 -3.41
CA ALA A 18 -5.95 10.86 -2.28
C ALA A 18 -4.91 11.97 -2.37
N ASP A 19 -4.41 12.27 -3.57
CA ASP A 19 -3.50 13.38 -3.82
C ASP A 19 -4.16 14.72 -3.50
N LYS A 20 -5.38 14.96 -4.01
CA LYS A 20 -6.14 16.18 -3.68
C LYS A 20 -6.45 16.28 -2.19
N ALA A 21 -6.79 15.17 -1.54
CA ALA A 21 -7.03 15.14 -0.09
C ALA A 21 -5.77 15.58 0.66
N LEU A 22 -4.61 15.04 0.29
CA LEU A 22 -3.33 15.39 0.89
C LEU A 22 -2.99 16.87 0.67
N ASP A 23 -3.15 17.37 -0.56
CA ASP A 23 -2.84 18.77 -0.92
C ASP A 23 -3.73 19.78 -0.18
N ASN A 24 -4.93 19.37 0.25
CA ASN A 24 -5.86 20.19 1.03
C ASN A 24 -5.81 19.94 2.55
N GLY A 25 -4.83 19.16 3.04
CA GLY A 25 -4.69 18.86 4.47
C GLY A 25 -5.68 17.79 5.01
N TYR A 26 -6.39 17.07 4.16
CA TYR A 26 -7.20 15.92 4.57
C TYR A 26 -6.33 14.66 4.70
N CYS A 27 -5.32 14.72 5.58
CA CYS A 27 -4.28 13.69 5.74
C CYS A 27 -4.83 12.30 6.05
N ILE A 28 -5.86 12.20 6.89
CA ILE A 28 -6.50 10.91 7.23
C ILE A 28 -7.24 10.30 6.05
N GLU A 29 -7.95 11.12 5.27
CA GLU A 29 -8.63 10.67 4.06
C GLU A 29 -7.60 10.17 3.04
N ALA A 30 -6.56 10.97 2.79
CA ALA A 30 -5.48 10.61 1.89
C ALA A 30 -4.84 9.26 2.27
N SER A 31 -4.40 9.12 3.53
CA SER A 31 -3.81 7.89 4.04
C SER A 31 -4.76 6.69 3.97
N THR A 32 -6.05 6.89 4.26
CA THR A 32 -7.04 5.81 4.18
C THR A 32 -7.20 5.31 2.74
N ILE A 33 -7.19 6.21 1.76
CA ILE A 33 -7.24 5.83 0.36
C ILE A 33 -5.94 5.12 -0.06
N TYR A 34 -4.76 5.65 0.31
CA TYR A 34 -3.48 4.98 0.02
C TYR A 34 -3.43 3.56 0.62
N TYR A 35 -3.89 3.39 1.86
CA TYR A 35 -4.00 2.10 2.54
C TYR A 35 -4.87 1.12 1.73
N ALA A 36 -6.09 1.52 1.36
CA ALA A 36 -7.01 0.66 0.63
C ALA A 36 -6.46 0.23 -0.73
N ILE A 37 -5.74 1.13 -1.41
CA ILE A 37 -5.06 0.83 -2.66
C ILE A 37 -3.92 -0.18 -2.46
N LEU A 38 -3.08 0.03 -1.44
CA LEU A 38 -1.96 -0.86 -1.12
C LEU A 38 -2.44 -2.27 -0.80
N GLU A 39 -3.51 -2.39 0.00
CA GLU A 39 -4.08 -3.68 0.39
C GLU A 39 -4.56 -4.50 -0.83
N GLU A 40 -5.36 -3.89 -1.70
CA GLU A 40 -5.83 -4.54 -2.93
C GLU A 40 -4.66 -4.88 -3.89
N ARG A 41 -3.60 -4.06 -3.92
CA ARG A 41 -2.40 -4.32 -4.73
C ARG A 41 -1.59 -5.48 -4.18
N LEU A 42 -1.43 -5.59 -2.86
CA LEU A 42 -0.77 -6.71 -2.19
C LEU A 42 -1.49 -8.02 -2.51
N ILE A 43 -2.82 -8.05 -2.37
CA ILE A 43 -3.64 -9.22 -2.72
C ILE A 43 -3.39 -9.59 -4.19
N SER A 44 -3.47 -8.62 -5.10
CA SER A 44 -3.23 -8.86 -6.53
C SER A 44 -1.84 -9.40 -6.84
N VAL A 45 -0.80 -9.03 -6.07
CA VAL A 45 0.56 -9.57 -6.21
C VAL A 45 0.59 -11.01 -5.73
N LEU A 46 0.06 -11.29 -4.54
CA LEU A 46 0.03 -12.63 -3.95
C LEU A 46 -0.72 -13.63 -4.84
N THR A 47 -1.86 -13.23 -5.42
CA THR A 47 -2.61 -14.08 -6.37
C THR A 47 -1.80 -14.45 -7.61
N LYS A 48 -0.89 -13.58 -8.09
CA LYS A 48 0.00 -13.94 -9.22
C LYS A 48 1.03 -15.01 -8.87
N PHE A 49 1.36 -15.15 -7.59
CA PHE A 49 2.19 -16.25 -7.08
C PHE A 49 1.37 -17.48 -6.69
N GLY A 50 0.08 -17.54 -7.05
CA GLY A 50 -0.81 -18.66 -6.74
C GLY A 50 -1.28 -18.70 -5.29
N CYS A 51 -1.09 -17.63 -4.52
CA CYS A 51 -1.59 -17.57 -3.15
C CYS A 51 -3.09 -17.24 -3.12
N THR A 52 -3.86 -18.08 -2.42
CA THR A 52 -5.26 -17.79 -2.07
C THR A 52 -5.29 -16.92 -0.82
N ILE A 53 -5.89 -15.74 -0.93
CA ILE A 53 -6.07 -14.80 0.17
C ILE A 53 -7.56 -14.67 0.46
N ASP A 54 -7.95 -14.91 1.71
CA ASP A 54 -9.34 -14.72 2.14
C ASP A 54 -9.64 -13.22 2.29
N ARG A 55 -10.91 -12.87 2.08
CA ARG A 55 -11.49 -11.52 2.10
C ARG A 55 -11.25 -10.78 3.42
N TRP A 56 -11.09 -11.54 4.51
CA TRP A 56 -10.90 -11.01 5.86
C TRP A 56 -9.43 -10.82 6.25
N GLN A 57 -8.49 -11.21 5.38
CA GLN A 57 -7.07 -11.06 5.66
C GLN A 57 -6.65 -9.60 5.48
N LYS A 58 -6.14 -9.02 6.57
CA LYS A 58 -5.67 -7.63 6.61
C LYS A 58 -4.32 -7.48 5.90
N MET A 59 -3.97 -6.24 5.57
CA MET A 59 -2.67 -5.87 4.98
C MET A 59 -1.45 -6.52 5.66
N HIS A 60 -1.41 -6.60 7.01
CA HIS A 60 -0.32 -7.27 7.75
C HIS A 60 -0.08 -8.72 7.29
N TYR A 61 -1.17 -9.50 7.19
CA TYR A 61 -1.09 -10.89 6.75
C TYR A 61 -0.50 -10.97 5.34
N CYS A 62 -0.95 -10.09 4.44
CA CYS A 62 -0.46 -10.03 3.07
C CYS A 62 1.02 -9.66 3.00
N ILE A 63 1.47 -8.71 3.82
CA ILE A 63 2.88 -8.33 3.93
C ILE A 63 3.72 -9.51 4.39
N ASN A 64 3.34 -10.17 5.49
CA ASN A 64 4.07 -11.33 6.01
C ASN A 64 4.14 -12.47 4.99
N LYS A 65 3.02 -12.76 4.30
CA LYS A 65 2.98 -13.75 3.22
C LYS A 65 3.97 -13.39 2.10
N LEU A 66 4.02 -12.12 1.71
CA LEU A 66 4.94 -11.64 0.68
C LEU A 66 6.41 -11.72 1.14
N LYS A 67 6.71 -11.43 2.42
CA LYS A 67 8.04 -11.63 3.00
C LYS A 67 8.46 -13.12 2.97
N THR A 68 7.56 -14.04 3.30
CA THR A 68 7.84 -15.48 3.17
C THR A 68 8.08 -15.89 1.71
N LEU A 69 7.35 -15.29 0.76
CA LEU A 69 7.59 -15.50 -0.67
C LEU A 69 8.93 -14.94 -1.12
N THR A 70 9.37 -13.76 -0.67
CA THR A 70 10.70 -13.23 -1.04
C THR A 70 11.84 -14.10 -0.49
N ALA A 71 11.61 -14.79 0.63
CA ALA A 71 12.57 -15.76 1.16
C ALA A 71 12.70 -17.02 0.28
N THR A 72 11.64 -17.44 -0.42
CA THR A 72 11.58 -18.74 -1.12
C THR A 72 11.55 -18.64 -2.65
N ASN A 73 11.10 -17.51 -3.20
CA ASN A 73 10.88 -17.31 -4.62
C ASN A 73 11.79 -16.19 -5.16
N SER A 74 12.67 -16.54 -6.11
CA SER A 74 13.65 -15.62 -6.69
C SER A 74 13.01 -14.45 -7.46
N LEU A 75 11.87 -14.66 -8.12
CA LEU A 75 11.13 -13.61 -8.82
C LEU A 75 10.54 -12.60 -7.83
N ALA A 76 9.96 -13.09 -6.73
CA ALA A 76 9.47 -12.23 -5.64
C ALA A 76 10.61 -11.43 -5.02
N ARG A 77 11.71 -12.09 -4.65
CA ARG A 77 12.90 -11.47 -4.07
C ARG A 77 13.49 -10.38 -4.95
N ALA A 78 13.53 -10.61 -6.25
CA ALA A 78 14.12 -9.67 -7.19
C ALA A 78 13.16 -8.53 -7.59
N ALA A 79 11.89 -8.57 -7.17
CA ALA A 79 10.91 -7.53 -7.43
C ALA A 79 10.62 -6.66 -6.20
N PHE A 80 10.54 -7.29 -5.02
CA PHE A 80 10.20 -6.65 -3.74
C PHE A 80 11.39 -6.73 -2.79
N ASP A 81 11.81 -5.56 -2.33
CA ASP A 81 12.79 -5.43 -1.27
C ASP A 81 12.11 -5.65 0.09
N THR A 82 12.74 -6.42 0.97
CA THR A 82 12.25 -6.67 2.33
C THR A 82 12.14 -5.37 3.11
N SER A 83 13.08 -4.42 2.90
CA SER A 83 13.06 -3.12 3.58
C SER A 83 11.77 -2.34 3.30
N LEU A 84 11.32 -2.33 2.03
CA LEU A 84 10.05 -1.71 1.64
C LEU A 84 8.86 -2.37 2.35
N LEU A 85 8.87 -3.70 2.47
CA LEU A 85 7.80 -4.44 3.14
C LEU A 85 7.79 -4.18 4.65
N ASP A 86 8.95 -3.99 5.27
CA ASP A 86 9.06 -3.61 6.68
C ASP A 86 8.52 -2.19 6.92
N THR A 87 8.91 -1.21 6.08
CA THR A 87 8.39 0.16 6.18
C THR A 87 6.88 0.22 5.96
N MET A 88 6.35 -0.56 5.01
CA MET A 88 4.91 -0.65 4.81
C MET A 88 4.16 -1.21 6.03
N ASP A 89 4.74 -2.18 6.72
CA ASP A 89 4.12 -2.77 7.91
C ASP A 89 4.12 -1.78 9.08
N ALA A 90 5.24 -1.08 9.29
CA ALA A 90 5.37 -0.04 10.30
C ALA A 90 4.42 1.14 10.04
N TRP A 91 4.33 1.62 8.79
CA TRP A 91 3.39 2.67 8.40
C TRP A 91 1.93 2.28 8.66
N ARG A 92 1.59 1.01 8.43
CA ARG A 92 0.27 0.44 8.74
C ARG A 92 0.02 0.36 10.23
N ASP A 93 1.00 0.00 11.04
CA ASP A 93 0.84 -0.02 12.50
C ASP A 93 0.65 1.39 13.06
N ARG A 94 1.43 2.36 12.58
CA ARG A 94 1.24 3.79 12.90
C ARG A 94 -0.15 4.30 12.51
N ARG A 95 -0.76 3.80 11.42
CA ARG A 95 -2.16 4.11 11.08
C ARG A 95 -3.11 3.75 12.23
N ASN A 96 -2.93 2.58 12.84
CA ASN A 96 -3.83 2.14 13.90
C ASN A 96 -3.72 3.09 15.11
N GLU A 97 -2.50 3.46 15.49
CA GLU A 97 -2.24 4.45 16.54
C GLU A 97 -2.89 5.79 16.20
N VAL A 98 -2.62 6.34 15.01
CA VAL A 98 -3.20 7.62 14.55
C VAL A 98 -4.72 7.60 14.60
N ILE A 99 -5.37 6.52 14.15
CA ILE A 99 -6.84 6.42 14.17
C ILE A 99 -7.39 6.28 15.60
N HIS A 100 -6.72 5.52 16.48
CA HIS A 100 -7.13 5.34 17.86
C HIS A 100 -6.95 6.60 18.71
N ASP A 101 -5.90 7.38 18.43
CA ASP A 101 -5.57 8.60 19.16
C ASP A 101 -6.11 9.86 18.49
N PHE A 102 -6.71 9.75 17.30
CA PHE A 102 -7.26 10.90 16.56
C PHE A 102 -8.26 11.71 17.39
N ALA A 103 -9.12 11.03 18.13
CA ALA A 103 -10.10 11.69 19.00
C ALA A 103 -9.49 12.24 20.30
N LYS A 104 -8.31 11.76 20.69
CA LYS A 104 -7.61 12.20 21.91
C LYS A 104 -6.87 13.53 21.70
N MET A 105 -6.68 13.96 20.45
CA MET A 105 -5.95 15.18 20.05
C MET A 105 -4.49 15.26 20.53
N ASP A 106 -3.91 14.13 20.94
CA ASP A 106 -2.55 14.07 21.47
C ASP A 106 -1.47 14.01 20.37
N ILE A 107 -1.86 13.88 19.10
CA ILE A 107 -0.93 13.77 17.98
C ILE A 107 -0.76 15.13 17.29
N PRO A 108 0.46 15.68 17.24
CA PRO A 108 0.76 16.86 16.44
C PRO A 108 0.35 16.67 14.99
N TYR A 109 -0.36 17.65 14.42
CA TYR A 109 -0.86 17.53 13.04
C TYR A 109 0.25 17.33 11.99
N ASN A 110 1.44 17.91 12.22
CA ASN A 110 2.62 17.70 11.37
C ASN A 110 2.99 16.21 11.25
N ASP A 111 2.87 15.45 12.33
CA ASP A 111 3.17 14.02 12.35
C ASP A 111 2.18 13.23 11.48
N ILE A 112 0.92 13.68 11.43
CA ILE A 112 -0.13 13.09 10.58
C ILE A 112 0.12 13.42 9.10
N GLU A 113 0.58 14.63 8.80
CA GLU A 113 0.94 15.03 7.43
C GLU A 113 2.15 14.25 6.91
N GLU A 114 3.20 14.11 7.71
CA GLU A 114 4.37 13.29 7.37
C GLU A 114 3.98 11.84 7.13
N TRP A 115 3.16 11.27 8.02
CA TRP A 115 2.62 9.92 7.87
C TRP A 115 1.81 9.77 6.58
N ALA A 116 1.01 10.76 6.19
CA ALA A 116 0.25 10.70 4.94
C ALA A 116 1.15 10.81 3.68
N LYS A 117 2.18 11.66 3.72
CA LYS A 117 3.20 11.76 2.67
C LYS A 117 3.99 10.46 2.53
N GLU A 118 4.31 9.81 3.63
CA GLU A 118 4.95 8.49 3.64
C GLU A 118 4.07 7.45 2.93
N GLY A 119 2.77 7.41 3.22
CA GLY A 119 1.82 6.52 2.54
C GLY A 119 1.80 6.69 1.02
N LYS A 120 1.82 7.94 0.54
CA LYS A 120 1.95 8.26 -0.90
C LYS A 120 3.25 7.72 -1.48
N SER A 121 4.36 7.91 -0.78
CA SER A 121 5.69 7.41 -1.20
C SER A 121 5.69 5.88 -1.31
N LEU A 122 5.20 5.19 -0.27
CA LEU A 122 5.11 3.74 -0.23
C LEU A 122 4.25 3.19 -1.36
N LEU A 123 3.11 3.82 -1.65
CA LEU A 123 2.27 3.45 -2.78
C LEU A 123 3.01 3.55 -4.11
N ARG A 124 3.77 4.63 -4.33
CA ARG A 124 4.57 4.80 -5.56
C ARG A 124 5.64 3.72 -5.69
N GLN A 125 6.37 3.45 -4.61
CA GLN A 125 7.43 2.44 -4.57
C GLN A 125 6.87 1.03 -4.81
N PHE A 126 5.77 0.68 -4.14
CA PHE A 126 5.12 -0.62 -4.28
C PHE A 126 4.54 -0.81 -5.70
N ASN A 127 3.90 0.22 -6.26
CA ASN A 127 3.41 0.15 -7.65
C ASN A 127 4.54 -0.06 -8.65
N ALA A 128 5.69 0.59 -8.45
CA ALA A 128 6.87 0.38 -9.29
C ALA A 128 7.39 -1.06 -9.18
N ALA A 129 7.46 -1.62 -7.96
CA ALA A 129 7.82 -3.02 -7.73
C ALA A 129 6.84 -4.00 -8.39
N ALA A 130 5.54 -3.80 -8.21
CA ALA A 130 4.50 -4.62 -8.83
C ALA A 130 4.53 -4.55 -10.38
N MET A 131 4.91 -3.40 -10.94
CA MET A 131 5.10 -3.24 -12.38
C MET A 131 6.36 -3.97 -12.89
N ARG A 132 7.47 -3.93 -12.15
CA ARG A 132 8.67 -4.74 -12.45
C ARG A 132 8.34 -6.22 -12.45
N LEU A 133 7.60 -6.69 -11.44
CA LEU A 133 7.11 -8.06 -11.38
C LEU A 133 6.28 -8.41 -12.62
N LYS A 134 5.29 -7.57 -12.97
CA LYS A 134 4.42 -7.82 -14.13
C LYS A 134 5.22 -8.02 -15.41
N LYS A 135 6.25 -7.19 -15.65
CA LYS A 135 7.13 -7.29 -16.83
C LYS A 135 7.99 -8.56 -16.89
N ARG A 136 8.20 -9.23 -15.74
CA ARG A 136 8.99 -10.46 -15.67
C ARG A 136 8.15 -11.73 -15.77
N ILE A 137 6.85 -11.61 -15.50
CA ILE A 137 5.88 -12.72 -15.60
C ILE A 137 5.22 -12.75 -16.99
N SER A 138 5.11 -11.59 -17.66
CA SER A 138 4.67 -11.48 -19.06
C SER A 138 5.75 -11.87 -20.04
#